data_AF-A0A2I1K6C2-F1
#
_entry.id   AF-A0A2I1K6C2-F1
#
_cell.length_a   1.000
_cell.length_b   1.000
_cell.length_c   1.000
_cell.angle_alpha   90.00
_cell.angle_beta   90.00
_cell.angle_gamma   90.00
#
_symmetry.space_group_name_H-M   'P 1'
#
loop_
_entity.id
_entity.type
_entity.pdbx_description
1 polymer ?
#
loop_
_entity_poly.entity_id
_entity_poly.type
_entity_poly.pdbx_seq_one_letter_code
_entity_poly.pdbx_strand_id
1 'polypeptide(L)'
;MLKLYNTLTNQKEVFYPNSDHIVNMYVCGPTVYNYIHIGNARSVVAFDVIRRFLEYCGYQVNFVSNFTDVDDKIIKRANEEGLTSQEVADKYILAFYKDIDRLHVKRATANPRVMENMEAIITFVSDLVDKGYAYESEGDVYYRTRQFSTYGQLSDQSIDDLRTGASERLNDSEQTKKEDSLDFALWKKAKAGEPAWKSPWGMGRPGWHIECSVMATKYLGDQLDIHGGGADLIFPHHENEIAQSEAKTGKKFANYWLHNGFVTMGDKGEKMSKSLGNFVLVHDLLEQEEPQVVRFFLASAHYRAPLKFSEKNIDEARRNVSRLLNLDHNFKHRLQLAVDHLEDDQSLLDQLNQFDHHFIRAMEDDFNVPNALTVIYEFMKFSNIYLERDHVSQKVLKNYRQQFKTWLEIIGLSFNEEELLDDDIQNLIEERNQARQARDYAKSDEIRDRLKAQGIILEDTAQGTRWKRNGSFDKNEE
;
A
#
# COMPACT_ATOMS: atom_id res chain seq x y z
N MET A 1 7.85 20.27 8.67
CA MET A 1 9.00 19.36 8.50
C MET A 1 8.49 17.95 8.70
N LEU A 2 8.74 17.06 7.73
CA LEU A 2 8.36 15.65 7.79
C LEU A 2 9.03 14.94 8.97
N LYS A 3 8.23 14.22 9.76
CA LYS A 3 8.66 13.35 10.85
C LYS A 3 8.17 11.93 10.60
N LEU A 4 9.05 10.94 10.80
CA LEU A 4 8.75 9.52 10.62
C LEU A 4 8.91 8.80 11.93
N TYR A 5 7.99 7.90 12.27
CA TYR A 5 8.27 6.96 13.34
C TYR A 5 9.28 5.91 12.88
N ASN A 6 10.44 5.89 13.52
CA ASN A 6 11.50 4.96 13.22
C ASN A 6 11.42 3.77 14.16
N THR A 7 11.14 2.57 13.64
CA THR A 7 11.06 1.35 14.46
C THR A 7 12.36 1.08 15.20
N LEU A 8 13.51 1.43 14.61
CA LEU A 8 14.82 1.21 15.24
C LEU A 8 15.02 2.00 16.54
N THR A 9 14.38 3.17 16.68
CA THR A 9 14.54 4.05 17.86
C THR A 9 13.28 4.15 18.70
N ASN A 10 12.15 3.67 18.18
CA ASN A 10 10.81 3.77 18.76
C ASN A 10 10.33 5.22 18.97
N GLN A 11 10.75 6.16 18.12
CA GLN A 11 10.38 7.58 18.23
C GLN A 11 10.07 8.19 16.86
N LYS A 12 9.35 9.31 16.87
CA LYS A 12 9.21 10.16 15.68
C LYS A 12 10.44 11.03 15.50
N GLU A 13 11.13 10.85 14.38
CA GLU A 13 12.37 11.55 14.02
C GLU A 13 12.13 12.49 12.85
N VAL A 14 12.85 13.61 12.78
CA VAL A 14 12.83 14.46 11.58
C VAL A 14 13.48 13.68 10.43
N PHE A 15 12.83 13.67 9.27
CA PHE A 15 13.34 13.04 8.07
C PHE A 15 14.40 13.90 7.39
N TYR A 16 15.59 13.31 7.18
CA TYR A 16 16.65 13.88 6.36
C TYR A 16 17.09 12.84 5.33
N PRO A 17 16.94 13.13 4.01
CA PRO A 17 17.43 12.22 2.99
C PRO A 17 18.97 12.23 2.93
N ASN A 18 19.55 11.11 2.51
CA ASN A 18 20.98 10.93 2.27
C ASN A 18 21.50 11.80 1.13
N SER A 19 20.62 12.13 0.17
CA SER A 19 20.91 12.95 -0.99
C SER A 19 19.84 14.00 -1.17
N ASP A 20 20.25 15.21 -1.57
CA ASP A 20 19.33 16.33 -1.70
C ASP A 20 18.20 15.99 -2.68
N HIS A 21 16.95 16.15 -2.23
CA HIS A 21 15.72 15.85 -2.96
C HIS A 21 15.57 14.40 -3.53
N ILE A 22 16.40 13.43 -3.13
CA ILE A 22 16.29 12.02 -3.56
C ILE A 22 16.02 11.13 -2.35
N VAL A 23 15.06 10.22 -2.47
CA VAL A 23 14.73 9.22 -1.43
C VAL A 23 14.87 7.81 -2.00
N ASN A 24 15.81 7.04 -1.48
CA ASN A 24 15.99 5.63 -1.77
C ASN A 24 15.18 4.79 -0.78
N MET A 25 14.08 4.20 -1.26
CA MET A 25 13.13 3.47 -0.45
C MET A 25 13.01 2.02 -0.90
N TYR A 26 13.36 1.08 -0.02
CA TYR A 26 13.15 -0.36 -0.24
C TYR A 26 11.99 -0.86 0.60
N VAL A 27 11.07 -1.64 0.01
CA VAL A 27 9.98 -2.30 0.76
C VAL A 27 9.88 -3.75 0.34
N CYS A 28 10.01 -4.67 1.30
CA CYS A 28 9.94 -6.11 1.04
C CYS A 28 8.61 -6.48 0.37
N GLY A 29 8.71 -7.09 -0.82
CA GLY A 29 7.55 -7.47 -1.62
C GLY A 29 7.06 -8.89 -1.35
N PRO A 30 6.09 -9.39 -2.14
CA PRO A 30 5.43 -10.65 -1.86
C PRO A 30 6.23 -11.87 -2.33
N THR A 31 5.97 -13.01 -1.66
CA THR A 31 6.29 -14.34 -2.22
C THR A 31 5.23 -14.72 -3.24
N VAL A 32 5.63 -14.97 -4.49
CA VAL A 32 4.71 -15.11 -5.63
C VAL A 32 4.26 -16.56 -5.86
N TYR A 33 3.58 -17.14 -4.87
CA TYR A 33 3.01 -18.50 -4.93
C TYR A 33 1.48 -18.54 -4.92
N ASN A 34 0.82 -17.40 -4.70
CA ASN A 34 -0.64 -17.28 -4.72
C ASN A 34 -1.05 -15.81 -4.96
N TYR A 35 -2.34 -15.56 -5.17
CA TYR A 35 -2.94 -14.23 -5.10
C TYR A 35 -2.66 -13.57 -3.75
N ILE A 36 -2.50 -12.25 -3.75
CA ILE A 36 -2.30 -11.49 -2.52
C ILE A 36 -3.60 -11.40 -1.72
N HIS A 37 -3.46 -11.43 -0.41
CA HIS A 37 -4.56 -11.15 0.51
C HIS A 37 -4.53 -9.69 0.96
N ILE A 38 -5.63 -9.24 1.56
CA ILE A 38 -5.79 -7.83 1.97
C ILE A 38 -4.70 -7.36 2.95
N GLY A 39 -4.17 -8.27 3.77
CA GLY A 39 -2.98 -8.01 4.60
C GLY A 39 -1.73 -7.60 3.80
N ASN A 40 -1.47 -8.23 2.65
CA ASN A 40 -0.35 -7.83 1.78
C ASN A 40 -0.67 -6.49 1.10
N ALA A 41 -1.90 -6.31 0.61
CA ALA A 41 -2.32 -5.06 -0.03
C ALA A 41 -2.27 -3.86 0.92
N ARG A 42 -2.47 -4.05 2.23
CA ARG A 42 -2.30 -2.98 3.22
C ARG A 42 -0.87 -2.42 3.22
N SER A 43 0.16 -3.27 3.15
CA SER A 43 1.55 -2.82 3.01
C SER A 43 1.73 -2.04 1.70
N VAL A 44 1.32 -2.65 0.58
CA VAL A 44 1.44 -2.07 -0.76
C VAL A 44 0.79 -0.68 -0.84
N VAL A 45 -0.45 -0.54 -0.34
CA VAL A 45 -1.18 0.73 -0.31
C VAL A 45 -0.52 1.74 0.62
N ALA A 46 -0.10 1.34 1.82
CA ALA A 46 0.56 2.24 2.76
C ALA A 46 1.82 2.88 2.16
N PHE A 47 2.70 2.07 1.56
CA PHE A 47 3.94 2.58 0.98
C PHE A 47 3.73 3.33 -0.34
N ASP A 48 2.65 3.06 -1.07
CA ASP A 48 2.23 3.89 -2.19
C ASP A 48 1.75 5.29 -1.73
N VAL A 49 0.96 5.39 -0.66
CA VAL A 49 0.57 6.70 -0.08
C VAL A 49 1.81 7.47 0.41
N ILE A 50 2.73 6.80 1.10
CA ILE A 50 4.00 7.38 1.55
C ILE A 50 4.78 7.94 0.36
N ARG A 51 4.97 7.12 -0.69
CA ARG A 51 5.65 7.53 -1.91
C ARG A 51 4.97 8.74 -2.56
N ARG A 52 3.65 8.69 -2.75
CA ARG A 52 2.89 9.76 -3.39
C ARG A 52 2.99 11.07 -2.61
N PHE A 53 3.01 11.03 -1.27
CA PHE A 53 3.22 12.23 -0.46
C PHE A 53 4.65 12.77 -0.54
N LEU A 54 5.66 11.90 -0.55
CA LEU A 54 7.05 12.34 -0.77
C LEU A 54 7.21 13.01 -2.15
N GLU A 55 6.63 12.43 -3.20
CA GLU A 55 6.59 13.02 -4.53
C GLU A 55 5.84 14.37 -4.54
N TYR A 56 4.74 14.48 -3.78
CA TYR A 56 4.00 15.75 -3.59
C TYR A 56 4.87 16.82 -2.93
N CYS A 57 5.72 16.46 -1.97
CA CYS A 57 6.69 17.35 -1.34
C CYS A 57 7.90 17.69 -2.23
N GLY A 58 7.95 17.18 -3.48
CA GLY A 58 9.01 17.47 -4.45
C GLY A 58 10.22 16.54 -4.38
N TYR A 59 10.14 15.40 -3.66
CA TYR A 59 11.19 14.39 -3.69
C TYR A 59 11.10 13.51 -4.94
N GLN A 60 12.25 13.16 -5.51
CA GLN A 60 12.36 12.02 -6.41
C GLN A 60 12.50 10.74 -5.57
N VAL A 61 11.55 9.82 -5.67
CA VAL A 61 11.56 8.57 -4.91
C VAL A 61 12.01 7.41 -5.80
N ASN A 62 13.18 6.84 -5.50
CA ASN A 62 13.61 5.57 -6.05
C ASN A 62 13.00 4.45 -5.21
N PHE A 63 11.85 3.94 -5.64
CA PHE A 63 11.09 2.93 -4.90
C PHE A 63 11.35 1.52 -5.45
N VAL A 64 11.94 0.64 -4.64
CA VAL A 64 12.23 -0.75 -5.01
C VAL A 64 11.43 -1.71 -4.12
N SER A 65 10.78 -2.69 -4.73
CA SER A 65 10.09 -3.76 -4.01
C SER A 65 10.27 -5.09 -4.74
N ASN A 66 10.93 -6.05 -4.12
CA ASN A 66 11.30 -7.30 -4.79
C ASN A 66 10.11 -8.25 -5.00
N PHE A 67 10.33 -9.27 -5.83
CA PHE A 67 9.53 -10.49 -5.79
C PHE A 67 10.38 -11.64 -5.27
N THR A 68 9.93 -12.27 -4.19
CA THR A 68 10.50 -13.55 -3.76
C THR A 68 9.90 -14.66 -4.64
N ASP A 69 10.66 -15.05 -5.66
CA ASP A 69 10.31 -16.08 -6.64
C ASP A 69 11.09 -17.40 -6.48
N VAL A 70 11.84 -17.53 -5.38
CA VAL A 70 12.51 -18.76 -4.94
C VAL A 70 12.14 -19.03 -3.48
N ASP A 71 11.16 -19.89 -3.22
CA ASP A 71 10.72 -20.25 -1.87
C ASP A 71 10.09 -21.65 -1.82
N ASP A 72 10.09 -22.27 -0.63
CA ASP A 72 9.47 -23.57 -0.40
C ASP A 72 7.98 -23.60 -0.80
N LYS A 73 7.26 -22.49 -0.60
CA LYS A 73 5.84 -22.38 -0.97
C LYS A 73 5.64 -22.38 -2.48
N ILE A 74 6.58 -21.81 -3.24
CA ILE A 74 6.52 -21.80 -4.71
C ILE A 74 6.78 -23.20 -5.25
N ILE A 75 7.79 -23.90 -4.70
CA ILE A 75 8.09 -25.30 -5.07
C ILE A 75 6.88 -26.19 -4.78
N LYS A 76 6.29 -26.06 -3.59
CA LYS A 76 5.08 -26.80 -3.24
C LYS A 76 3.94 -26.53 -4.21
N ARG A 77 3.69 -25.25 -4.53
CA ARG A 77 2.62 -24.86 -5.44
C ARG A 77 2.86 -25.31 -6.89
N ALA A 78 4.11 -25.27 -7.35
CA ALA A 78 4.52 -25.79 -8.65
C ALA A 78 4.15 -27.28 -8.80
N ASN A 79 4.45 -28.08 -7.77
CA ASN A 79 4.07 -29.49 -7.73
C ASN A 79 2.55 -29.70 -7.67
N GLU A 80 1.80 -28.86 -6.94
CA GLU A 80 0.34 -28.91 -6.85
C GLU A 80 -0.35 -28.60 -8.20
N GLU A 81 0.18 -27.62 -8.96
CA GLU A 81 -0.40 -27.17 -10.24
C GLU A 81 0.17 -27.90 -11.47
N GLY A 82 1.18 -28.75 -11.31
CA GLY A 82 1.87 -29.41 -12.43
C GLY A 82 2.66 -28.42 -13.31
N LEU A 83 3.16 -27.34 -12.71
CA LEU A 83 3.93 -26.27 -13.35
C LEU A 83 5.36 -26.26 -12.83
N THR A 84 6.26 -25.54 -13.51
CA THR A 84 7.57 -25.19 -12.96
C THR A 84 7.46 -24.04 -11.94
N SER A 85 8.44 -23.90 -11.04
CA SER A 85 8.48 -22.78 -10.09
C SER A 85 8.51 -21.41 -10.78
N GLN A 86 9.17 -21.32 -11.94
CA GLN A 86 9.19 -20.11 -12.75
C GLN A 86 7.80 -19.78 -13.31
N GLU A 87 7.08 -20.74 -13.86
CA GLU A 87 5.72 -20.52 -14.38
C GLU A 87 4.74 -20.12 -13.28
N VAL A 88 4.85 -20.70 -12.08
CA VAL A 88 4.07 -20.28 -10.91
C VAL A 88 4.38 -18.84 -10.54
N ALA A 89 5.66 -18.48 -10.44
CA ALA A 89 6.08 -17.13 -10.12
C ALA A 89 5.57 -16.12 -11.16
N ASP A 90 5.75 -16.39 -12.45
CA ASP A 90 5.34 -15.50 -13.54
C ASP A 90 3.81 -15.30 -13.53
N LYS A 91 3.05 -16.37 -13.32
CA LYS A 91 1.58 -16.32 -13.16
C LYS A 91 1.16 -15.40 -12.02
N TYR A 92 1.74 -15.56 -10.83
CA TYR A 92 1.34 -14.78 -9.66
C TYR A 92 1.94 -13.38 -9.61
N ILE A 93 3.06 -13.11 -10.29
CA ILE A 93 3.54 -11.74 -10.58
C ILE A 93 2.52 -11.01 -11.44
N LEU A 94 2.04 -11.62 -12.53
CA LEU A 94 1.02 -11.02 -13.38
C LEU A 94 -0.29 -10.78 -12.61
N ALA A 95 -0.70 -11.73 -11.76
CA ALA A 95 -1.87 -11.58 -10.91
C ALA A 95 -1.71 -10.42 -9.89
N PHE A 96 -0.58 -10.38 -9.18
CA PHE A 96 -0.24 -9.28 -8.27
C PHE A 96 -0.37 -7.94 -8.97
N TYR A 97 0.21 -7.84 -10.16
CA TYR A 97 0.18 -6.62 -10.96
C TYR A 97 -1.23 -6.18 -11.35
N LYS A 98 -2.10 -7.11 -11.77
CA LYS A 98 -3.51 -6.82 -12.06
C LYS A 98 -4.25 -6.30 -10.82
N ASP A 99 -4.06 -6.94 -9.67
CA ASP A 99 -4.75 -6.55 -8.43
C ASP A 99 -4.31 -5.15 -7.97
N ILE A 100 -3.01 -4.84 -7.97
CA ILE A 100 -2.53 -3.54 -7.50
C ILE A 100 -2.82 -2.39 -8.48
N ASP A 101 -2.91 -2.68 -9.79
CA ASP A 101 -3.34 -1.68 -10.79
C ASP A 101 -4.78 -1.25 -10.57
N ARG A 102 -5.67 -2.21 -10.30
CA ARG A 102 -7.07 -1.94 -9.94
C ARG A 102 -7.17 -1.09 -8.68
N LEU A 103 -6.28 -1.33 -7.70
CA LEU A 103 -6.15 -0.50 -6.50
C LEU A 103 -5.45 0.84 -6.72
N HIS A 104 -5.13 1.19 -7.97
CA HIS A 104 -4.48 2.44 -8.36
C HIS A 104 -3.14 2.69 -7.64
N VAL A 105 -2.39 1.62 -7.39
CA VAL A 105 -1.04 1.70 -6.83
C VAL A 105 -0.05 2.01 -7.94
N LYS A 106 0.85 2.98 -7.73
CA LYS A 106 1.96 3.23 -8.66
C LYS A 106 2.92 2.04 -8.64
N ARG A 107 3.27 1.53 -9.83
CA ARG A 107 4.34 0.54 -9.99
C ARG A 107 5.64 1.03 -9.36
N ALA A 108 6.37 0.14 -8.71
CA ALA A 108 7.69 0.45 -8.18
C ALA A 108 8.65 0.88 -9.30
N THR A 109 9.67 1.68 -8.96
CA THR A 109 10.74 2.05 -9.90
C THR A 109 11.47 0.80 -10.40
N ALA A 110 11.60 -0.22 -9.56
CA ALA A 110 12.03 -1.56 -9.96
C ALA A 110 11.41 -2.66 -9.07
N ASN A 111 11.17 -3.83 -9.67
CA ASN A 111 10.73 -5.03 -8.98
C ASN A 111 11.72 -6.20 -9.22
N PRO A 112 12.90 -6.19 -8.57
CA PRO A 112 13.91 -7.21 -8.80
C PRO A 112 13.44 -8.59 -8.32
N ARG A 113 13.82 -9.63 -9.07
CA ARG A 113 13.51 -11.03 -8.76
C ARG A 113 14.72 -11.74 -8.15
N VAL A 114 14.49 -12.73 -7.30
CA VAL A 114 15.55 -13.51 -6.67
C VAL A 114 16.31 -14.32 -7.71
N MET A 115 15.59 -15.00 -8.62
CA MET A 115 16.22 -15.80 -9.67
C MET A 115 17.18 -15.00 -10.57
N GLU A 116 16.90 -13.71 -10.77
CA GLU A 116 17.71 -12.80 -11.60
C GLU A 116 18.93 -12.22 -10.85
N ASN A 117 19.01 -12.45 -9.53
CA ASN A 117 20.04 -11.88 -8.67
C ASN A 117 20.94 -12.95 -8.00
N MET A 118 20.88 -14.19 -8.47
CA MET A 118 21.55 -15.32 -7.83
C MET A 118 23.07 -15.16 -7.70
N GLU A 119 23.75 -14.67 -8.74
CA GLU A 119 25.20 -14.45 -8.70
C GLU A 119 25.60 -13.42 -7.63
N ALA A 120 24.82 -12.33 -7.52
CA ALA A 120 25.03 -11.31 -6.51
C ALA A 120 24.80 -11.88 -5.09
N ILE A 121 23.80 -12.76 -4.94
CA ILE A 121 23.52 -13.44 -3.66
C ILE A 121 24.70 -14.34 -3.28
N ILE A 122 25.16 -15.21 -4.18
CA ILE A 122 26.29 -16.11 -3.91
C ILE A 122 27.54 -15.31 -3.54
N THR A 123 27.79 -14.19 -4.23
CA THR A 123 28.93 -13.31 -3.93
C THR A 123 28.80 -12.70 -2.54
N PHE A 124 27.62 -12.19 -2.18
CA PHE A 124 27.37 -11.60 -0.87
C PHE A 124 27.54 -12.62 0.27
N VAL A 125 27.02 -13.84 0.10
CA VAL A 125 27.22 -14.92 1.08
C VAL A 125 28.71 -15.27 1.20
N SER A 126 29.46 -15.29 0.09
CA SER A 126 30.91 -15.51 0.11
C SER A 126 31.62 -14.42 0.92
N ASP A 127 31.27 -13.15 0.71
CA ASP A 127 31.82 -12.02 1.49
C ASP A 127 31.57 -12.20 2.99
N LEU A 128 30.39 -12.67 3.39
CA LEU A 128 30.05 -12.90 4.80
C LEU A 128 30.85 -14.06 5.39
N VAL A 129 31.10 -15.12 4.62
CA VAL A 129 31.95 -16.25 5.04
C VAL A 129 33.38 -15.77 5.22
N ASP A 130 33.93 -15.04 4.25
CA ASP A 130 35.31 -14.53 4.30
C ASP A 130 35.54 -13.57 5.49
N LYS A 131 34.50 -12.83 5.88
CA LYS A 131 34.52 -11.94 7.06
C LYS A 131 34.24 -12.65 8.39
N GLY A 132 33.98 -13.96 8.38
CA GLY A 132 33.70 -14.76 9.58
C GLY A 132 32.28 -14.61 10.13
N TYR A 133 31.40 -13.87 9.46
CA TYR A 133 29.99 -13.72 9.83
C TYR A 133 29.12 -14.89 9.36
N ALA A 134 29.65 -15.78 8.53
CA ALA A 134 28.93 -16.96 8.05
C ALA A 134 29.82 -18.21 8.01
N TYR A 135 29.19 -19.38 7.94
CA TYR A 135 29.87 -20.67 7.85
C TYR A 135 29.07 -21.71 7.09
N GLU A 136 29.81 -22.60 6.44
CA GLU A 136 29.25 -23.77 5.77
C GLU A 136 29.10 -24.93 6.76
N SER A 137 28.01 -25.69 6.61
CA SER A 137 27.71 -26.89 7.36
C SER A 137 26.86 -27.83 6.51
N GLU A 138 27.44 -28.93 6.06
CA GLU A 138 26.80 -29.99 5.26
C GLU A 138 26.15 -29.55 3.93
N GLY A 139 26.67 -28.47 3.33
CA GLY A 139 26.23 -27.82 2.10
C GLY A 139 25.25 -26.66 2.31
N ASP A 140 24.80 -26.44 3.54
CA ASP A 140 24.08 -25.24 3.94
C ASP A 140 25.08 -24.16 4.38
N VAL A 141 24.73 -22.88 4.27
CA VAL A 141 25.52 -21.77 4.82
C VAL A 141 24.65 -21.00 5.80
N TYR A 142 25.14 -20.83 7.01
CA TYR A 142 24.45 -20.14 8.10
C TYR A 142 25.16 -18.84 8.46
N TYR A 143 24.39 -17.83 8.88
CA TYR A 143 24.89 -16.60 9.47
C TYR A 143 25.15 -16.82 10.97
N ARG A 144 26.30 -16.35 11.48
CA ARG A 144 26.66 -16.35 12.90
C ARG A 144 26.01 -15.17 13.61
N THR A 145 24.83 -15.39 14.17
CA THR A 145 24.05 -14.31 14.79
C THR A 145 24.82 -13.62 15.93
N ARG A 146 25.55 -14.38 16.75
CA ARG A 146 26.35 -13.85 17.87
C ARG A 146 27.52 -12.97 17.46
N GLN A 147 28.00 -13.08 16.22
CA GLN A 147 29.10 -12.25 15.74
C GLN A 147 28.65 -10.79 15.51
N PHE A 148 27.34 -10.57 15.38
CA PHE A 148 26.76 -9.24 15.20
C PHE A 148 26.28 -8.67 16.55
N SER A 149 27.06 -7.76 17.13
CA SER A 149 26.90 -7.30 18.51
C SER A 149 25.57 -6.60 18.83
N THR A 150 24.91 -6.03 17.81
CA THR A 150 23.64 -5.30 17.95
C THR A 150 22.43 -6.09 17.47
N TYR A 151 22.56 -7.40 17.27
CA TYR A 151 21.46 -8.25 16.82
C TYR A 151 20.29 -8.22 17.83
N GLY A 152 19.08 -7.91 17.34
CA GLY A 152 17.88 -7.74 18.17
C GLY A 152 17.49 -6.28 18.42
N GLN A 153 18.31 -5.32 17.96
CA GLN A 153 18.07 -3.89 18.16
C GLN A 153 16.79 -3.39 17.47
N LEU A 154 16.43 -3.93 16.31
CA LEU A 154 15.24 -3.46 15.58
C LEU A 154 13.96 -3.96 16.23
N SER A 155 13.99 -5.20 16.74
CA SER A 155 12.87 -5.87 17.39
C SER A 155 12.73 -5.57 18.87
N ASP A 156 13.69 -4.84 19.46
CA ASP A 156 13.80 -4.55 20.90
C ASP A 156 13.77 -5.83 21.74
N GLN A 157 14.46 -6.88 21.27
CA GLN A 157 14.55 -8.18 21.93
C GLN A 157 16.00 -8.52 22.26
N SER A 158 16.24 -9.01 23.48
CA SER A 158 17.55 -9.50 23.86
C SER A 158 17.86 -10.82 23.14
N ILE A 159 19.14 -11.05 22.82
CA ILE A 159 19.60 -12.31 22.22
C ILE A 159 19.21 -13.52 23.09
N ASP A 160 19.20 -13.37 24.41
CA ASP A 160 18.87 -14.46 25.34
C ASP A 160 17.38 -14.84 25.29
N ASP A 161 16.48 -13.86 25.17
CA ASP A 161 15.03 -14.10 25.02
C ASP A 161 14.73 -14.80 23.69
N LEU A 162 15.37 -14.34 22.61
CA LEU A 162 15.25 -14.93 21.28
C LEU A 162 15.67 -16.40 21.28
N ARG A 163 16.76 -16.73 21.99
CA ARG A 163 17.31 -18.09 22.03
C ARG A 163 16.31 -19.08 22.59
N THR A 164 15.67 -18.73 23.71
CA THR A 164 14.68 -19.58 24.38
C THR A 164 13.54 -19.94 23.42
N GLY A 165 13.02 -18.96 22.67
CA GLY A 165 11.97 -19.20 21.68
C GLY A 165 12.42 -19.90 20.40
N ALA A 166 13.71 -19.85 20.04
CA ALA A 166 14.25 -20.55 18.88
C ALA A 166 14.51 -22.05 19.17
N SER A 167 15.00 -22.37 20.38
CA SER A 167 15.25 -23.75 20.80
C SER A 167 13.99 -24.61 20.86
N GLU A 168 12.82 -24.01 21.09
CA GLU A 168 11.53 -24.74 21.15
C GLU A 168 10.95 -25.07 19.77
N ARG A 169 11.45 -24.45 18.68
CA ARG A 169 10.86 -24.54 17.33
C ARG A 169 11.64 -25.38 16.33
N LEU A 170 12.88 -25.75 16.64
CA LEU A 170 13.74 -26.51 15.73
C LEU A 170 13.59 -28.01 15.96
N ASN A 171 13.58 -28.76 14.86
CA ASN A 171 13.64 -30.21 14.88
C ASN A 171 15.09 -30.63 15.17
N ASP A 172 15.32 -31.76 15.86
CA ASP A 172 16.66 -32.22 16.28
C ASP A 172 17.72 -32.18 15.15
N SER A 173 17.33 -32.46 13.89
CA SER A 173 18.22 -32.48 12.73
C SER A 173 18.64 -31.10 12.18
N GLU A 174 17.84 -30.05 12.39
CA GLU A 174 18.24 -28.69 12.01
C GLU A 174 19.11 -28.04 13.10
N GLN A 175 18.94 -28.47 14.34
CA GLN A 175 19.69 -27.95 15.48
C GLN A 175 21.14 -28.42 15.48
N THR A 176 21.41 -29.65 15.03
CA THR A 176 22.78 -30.21 14.97
C THR A 176 23.69 -29.56 13.92
N LYS A 177 23.12 -28.90 12.92
CA LYS A 177 23.89 -28.25 11.84
C LYS A 177 24.41 -26.87 12.20
N LYS A 178 23.81 -26.24 13.21
CA LYS A 178 24.09 -24.86 13.59
C LYS A 178 25.02 -24.80 14.80
N GLU A 179 25.97 -23.85 14.77
CA GLU A 179 26.79 -23.47 15.91
C GLU A 179 25.93 -22.83 17.03
N ASP A 180 24.91 -22.04 16.67
CA ASP A 180 23.89 -21.52 17.59
C ASP A 180 22.45 -21.70 17.04
N SER A 181 21.50 -21.96 17.93
CA SER A 181 20.05 -22.01 17.64
C SER A 181 19.50 -20.77 16.92
N LEU A 182 20.11 -19.61 17.11
CA LEU A 182 19.73 -18.33 16.50
C LEU A 182 20.32 -18.12 15.11
N ASP A 183 21.27 -18.96 14.69
CA ASP A 183 21.84 -18.86 13.36
C ASP A 183 20.78 -19.18 12.30
N PHE A 184 20.77 -18.42 11.22
CA PHE A 184 19.79 -18.55 10.15
C PHE A 184 20.48 -18.82 8.82
N ALA A 185 19.79 -19.55 7.93
CA ALA A 185 20.35 -19.94 6.66
C ALA A 185 20.47 -18.74 5.72
N LEU A 186 21.66 -18.57 5.14
CA LEU A 186 21.94 -17.68 4.01
C LEU A 186 21.84 -18.44 2.69
N TRP A 187 22.26 -19.71 2.69
CA TRP A 187 22.18 -20.63 1.56
C TRP A 187 21.73 -21.99 2.05
N LYS A 188 20.84 -22.64 1.30
CA LYS A 188 20.33 -23.98 1.60
C LYS A 188 20.69 -24.92 0.47
N LYS A 189 21.26 -26.07 0.81
CA LYS A 189 21.45 -27.18 -0.10
C LYS A 189 20.11 -27.62 -0.67
N ALA A 190 20.02 -27.74 -1.99
CA ALA A 190 18.78 -28.12 -2.66
C ALA A 190 18.53 -29.62 -2.46
N LYS A 191 17.26 -29.99 -2.26
CA LYS A 191 16.86 -31.41 -2.30
C LYS A 191 16.71 -31.86 -3.74
N ALA A 192 16.72 -33.18 -3.95
CA ALA A 192 16.55 -33.75 -5.29
C ALA A 192 15.21 -33.29 -5.91
N GLY A 193 15.27 -32.73 -7.11
CA GLY A 193 14.10 -32.23 -7.84
C GLY A 193 13.67 -30.79 -7.50
N GLU A 194 14.30 -30.14 -6.53
CA GLU A 194 14.07 -28.71 -6.27
C GLU A 194 14.88 -27.83 -7.25
N PRO A 195 14.42 -26.60 -7.57
CA PRO A 195 15.23 -25.60 -8.25
C PRO A 195 16.54 -25.36 -7.50
N ALA A 196 17.65 -25.38 -8.23
CA ALA A 196 18.98 -25.29 -7.65
C ALA A 196 19.95 -24.54 -8.56
N TRP A 197 20.86 -23.80 -7.93
CA TRP A 197 21.92 -23.05 -8.58
C TRP A 197 23.28 -23.50 -8.06
N LYS A 198 24.28 -23.47 -8.94
CA LYS A 198 25.65 -23.82 -8.59
C LYS A 198 26.25 -22.72 -7.72
N SER A 199 26.83 -23.10 -6.58
CA SER A 199 27.55 -22.21 -5.68
C SER A 199 28.88 -22.85 -5.22
N PRO A 200 29.77 -22.10 -4.52
CA PRO A 200 30.95 -22.67 -3.87
C PRO A 200 30.64 -23.80 -2.88
N TRP A 201 29.42 -23.82 -2.33
CA TRP A 201 28.96 -24.81 -1.34
C TRP A 201 28.13 -25.94 -1.95
N GLY A 202 28.11 -26.04 -3.29
CA GLY A 202 27.34 -27.04 -4.04
C GLY A 202 26.03 -26.50 -4.61
N MET A 203 25.15 -27.40 -5.03
CA MET A 203 23.83 -27.05 -5.57
C MET A 203 22.89 -26.62 -4.44
N GLY A 204 22.31 -25.43 -4.55
CA GLY A 204 21.41 -24.92 -3.53
C GLY A 204 20.60 -23.72 -3.97
N ARG A 205 20.01 -23.04 -3.00
CA ARG A 205 19.14 -21.88 -3.18
C ARG A 205 19.31 -20.93 -1.98
N PRO A 206 18.97 -19.65 -2.14
CA PRO A 206 19.10 -18.69 -1.05
C PRO A 206 18.18 -19.01 0.12
N GLY A 207 18.60 -18.57 1.32
CA GLY A 207 17.68 -18.39 2.43
C GLY A 207 16.85 -17.11 2.25
N TRP A 208 15.65 -17.06 2.82
CA TRP A 208 14.68 -15.97 2.56
C TRP A 208 15.24 -14.56 2.82
N HIS A 209 16.10 -14.39 3.83
CA HIS A 209 16.57 -13.07 4.26
C HIS A 209 17.65 -12.45 3.35
N ILE A 210 18.54 -13.26 2.78
CA ILE A 210 19.70 -12.74 2.01
C ILE A 210 19.28 -12.05 0.72
N GLU A 211 18.12 -12.43 0.20
CA GLU A 211 17.52 -11.89 -1.01
C GLU A 211 17.36 -10.37 -0.92
N CYS A 212 16.72 -9.88 0.14
CA CYS A 212 16.41 -8.47 0.33
C CYS A 212 17.66 -7.64 0.60
N SER A 213 18.59 -8.12 1.45
CA SER A 213 19.89 -7.47 1.67
C SER A 213 20.65 -7.22 0.37
N VAL A 214 20.70 -8.23 -0.51
CA VAL A 214 21.40 -8.17 -1.79
C VAL A 214 20.69 -7.24 -2.76
N MET A 215 19.38 -7.39 -2.95
CA MET A 215 18.62 -6.58 -3.91
C MET A 215 18.52 -5.13 -3.47
N ALA A 216 18.31 -4.84 -2.19
CA ALA A 216 18.29 -3.48 -1.67
C ALA A 216 19.63 -2.78 -1.92
N THR A 217 20.75 -3.40 -1.51
CA THR A 217 22.08 -2.78 -1.67
C THR A 217 22.51 -2.65 -3.13
N LYS A 218 22.17 -3.62 -3.99
CA LYS A 218 22.49 -3.58 -5.42
C LYS A 218 21.75 -2.47 -6.17
N TYR A 219 20.49 -2.20 -5.84
CA TYR A 219 19.65 -1.26 -6.59
C TYR A 219 19.63 0.15 -5.99
N LEU A 220 19.85 0.29 -4.67
CA LEU A 220 19.72 1.56 -3.96
C LEU A 220 20.99 2.01 -3.22
N GLY A 221 22.03 1.18 -3.21
CA GLY A 221 23.31 1.45 -2.55
C GLY A 221 23.38 0.91 -1.12
N ASP A 222 24.57 1.00 -0.51
CA ASP A 222 24.85 0.37 0.80
C ASP A 222 24.09 0.97 2.00
N GLN A 223 23.53 2.18 1.85
CA GLN A 223 22.77 2.87 2.89
C GLN A 223 21.50 3.47 2.30
N LEU A 224 20.35 2.99 2.77
CA LEU A 224 19.02 3.42 2.36
C LEU A 224 18.54 4.60 3.18
N ASP A 225 17.62 5.39 2.60
CA ASP A 225 16.86 6.36 3.38
C ASP A 225 15.80 5.63 4.21
N ILE A 226 14.91 4.91 3.52
CA ILE A 226 13.76 4.23 4.12
C ILE A 226 13.82 2.74 3.77
N HIS A 227 13.68 1.89 4.77
CA HIS A 227 13.36 0.48 4.60
C HIS A 227 12.01 0.19 5.23
N GLY A 228 11.11 -0.48 4.52
CA GLY A 228 9.77 -0.74 5.01
C GLY A 228 9.20 -2.14 4.76
N GLY A 229 8.12 -2.45 5.48
CA GLY A 229 7.39 -3.71 5.33
C GLY A 229 6.26 -3.87 6.35
N GLY A 230 5.67 -5.06 6.43
CA GLY A 230 4.69 -5.39 7.47
C GLY A 230 5.33 -5.49 8.85
N ALA A 231 4.55 -5.26 9.92
CA ALA A 231 5.03 -5.43 11.30
C ALA A 231 5.55 -6.85 11.62
N ASP A 232 5.10 -7.88 10.89
CA ASP A 232 5.65 -9.24 10.96
C ASP A 232 7.07 -9.38 10.41
N LEU A 233 7.53 -8.42 9.60
CA LEU A 233 8.88 -8.45 9.04
C LEU A 233 9.93 -7.84 9.98
N ILE A 234 9.53 -7.11 11.03
CA ILE A 234 10.46 -6.58 12.05
C ILE A 234 11.39 -7.70 12.53
N PHE A 235 10.81 -8.85 12.88
CA PHE A 235 11.55 -10.03 13.29
C PHE A 235 10.94 -11.32 12.72
N PRO A 236 11.76 -12.25 12.17
CA PRO A 236 13.23 -12.17 12.08
C PRO A 236 13.73 -11.44 10.83
N HIS A 237 12.86 -11.08 9.89
CA HIS A 237 13.28 -10.76 8.52
C HIS A 237 14.19 -9.53 8.42
N HIS A 238 13.72 -8.36 8.81
CA HIS A 238 14.47 -7.11 8.76
C HIS A 238 15.64 -7.07 9.75
N GLU A 239 15.51 -7.71 10.91
CA GLU A 239 16.64 -7.90 11.85
C GLU A 239 17.81 -8.66 11.18
N ASN A 240 17.49 -9.72 10.43
CA ASN A 240 18.48 -10.49 9.68
C ASN A 240 19.09 -9.68 8.53
N GLU A 241 18.29 -8.85 7.86
CA GLU A 241 18.78 -7.98 6.78
C GLU A 241 19.76 -6.92 7.28
N ILE A 242 19.49 -6.31 8.42
CA ILE A 242 20.44 -5.41 9.11
C ILE A 242 21.75 -6.17 9.35
N ALA A 243 21.67 -7.33 10.01
CA ALA A 243 22.87 -8.09 10.37
C ALA A 243 23.72 -8.43 9.14
N GLN A 244 23.10 -8.94 8.07
CA GLN A 244 23.79 -9.27 6.82
C GLN A 244 24.39 -8.04 6.14
N SER A 245 23.60 -6.98 5.99
CA SER A 245 23.97 -5.79 5.23
C SER A 245 25.05 -4.98 5.92
N GLU A 246 24.93 -4.78 7.24
CA GLU A 246 25.92 -4.03 8.00
C GLU A 246 27.22 -4.83 8.17
N ALA A 247 27.16 -6.16 8.33
CA ALA A 247 28.36 -7.01 8.34
C ALA A 247 29.11 -6.99 7.00
N LYS A 248 28.37 -7.03 5.88
CA LYS A 248 28.97 -6.98 4.53
C LYS A 248 29.49 -5.59 4.18
N THR A 249 28.82 -4.52 4.56
CA THR A 249 29.17 -3.16 4.09
C THR A 249 29.97 -2.34 5.10
N GLY A 250 29.87 -2.64 6.39
CA GLY A 250 30.41 -1.81 7.48
C GLY A 250 29.68 -0.47 7.66
N LYS A 251 28.52 -0.27 7.02
CA LYS A 251 27.71 0.95 7.09
C LYS A 251 26.36 0.64 7.72
N LYS A 252 25.69 1.67 8.26
CA LYS A 252 24.28 1.58 8.67
C LYS A 252 23.42 1.23 7.46
N PHE A 253 22.58 0.19 7.55
CA PHE A 253 21.86 -0.30 6.37
C PHE A 253 20.74 0.64 5.92
N ALA A 254 19.90 1.12 6.85
CA ALA A 254 18.82 2.06 6.55
C ALA A 254 18.65 3.08 7.67
N ASN A 255 18.39 4.34 7.33
CA ASN A 255 18.21 5.40 8.33
C ASN A 255 16.89 5.28 9.08
N TYR A 256 15.81 5.03 8.35
CA TYR A 256 14.44 4.96 8.86
C TYR A 256 13.77 3.62 8.54
N TRP A 257 13.28 2.94 9.57
CA TRP A 257 12.55 1.68 9.45
C TRP A 257 11.05 1.91 9.67
N LEU A 258 10.24 1.69 8.65
CA LEU A 258 8.80 1.94 8.68
C LEU A 258 8.03 0.62 8.59
N HIS A 259 7.12 0.37 9.52
CA HIS A 259 6.34 -0.87 9.54
C HIS A 259 4.84 -0.62 9.61
N ASN A 260 4.08 -1.15 8.65
CA ASN A 260 2.62 -1.03 8.66
C ASN A 260 1.97 -2.02 9.64
N GLY A 261 0.84 -1.62 10.22
CA GLY A 261 0.04 -2.44 11.11
C GLY A 261 -0.66 -3.60 10.38
N PHE A 262 -1.05 -4.61 11.16
CA PHE A 262 -1.75 -5.80 10.66
C PHE A 262 -3.18 -5.49 10.21
N VAL A 263 -3.68 -6.31 9.28
CA VAL A 263 -5.12 -6.40 9.03
C VAL A 263 -5.72 -7.49 9.91
N THR A 264 -6.79 -7.16 10.62
CA THR A 264 -7.51 -8.07 11.53
C THR A 264 -8.95 -8.28 11.04
N MET A 265 -9.52 -9.46 11.29
CA MET A 265 -10.85 -9.85 10.84
C MET A 265 -11.94 -9.58 11.89
N GLY A 266 -13.07 -9.07 11.41
CA GLY A 266 -14.29 -8.89 12.22
C GLY A 266 -14.15 -7.82 13.32
N ASP A 267 -15.24 -7.60 14.05
CA ASP A 267 -15.31 -6.54 15.07
C ASP A 267 -14.41 -6.84 16.28
N LYS A 268 -14.19 -8.14 16.56
CA LYS A 268 -13.33 -8.64 17.63
C LYS A 268 -11.83 -8.54 17.31
N GLY A 269 -11.46 -8.23 16.06
CA GLY A 269 -10.07 -8.04 15.66
C GLY A 269 -9.24 -9.32 15.67
N GLU A 270 -9.81 -10.41 15.16
CA GLU A 270 -9.10 -11.70 15.08
C GLU A 270 -7.94 -11.62 14.09
N LYS A 271 -6.83 -12.32 14.38
CA LYS A 271 -5.70 -12.36 13.46
C LYS A 271 -6.10 -13.09 12.17
N MET A 272 -5.73 -12.53 11.03
CA MET A 272 -5.88 -13.20 9.75
C MET A 272 -4.85 -14.33 9.63
N SER A 273 -5.29 -15.54 9.27
CA SER A 273 -4.36 -16.61 8.92
C SER A 273 -4.96 -17.58 7.91
N LYS A 274 -4.10 -18.18 7.09
CA LYS A 274 -4.50 -19.28 6.19
C LYS A 274 -5.00 -20.50 6.95
N SER A 275 -4.43 -20.79 8.12
CA SER A 275 -4.83 -21.93 8.95
C SER A 275 -6.22 -21.77 9.58
N LEU A 276 -6.67 -20.55 9.82
CA LEU A 276 -8.02 -20.23 10.31
C LEU A 276 -9.04 -20.11 9.17
N GLY A 277 -8.61 -20.18 7.90
CA GLY A 277 -9.48 -20.05 6.74
C GLY A 277 -10.15 -18.68 6.59
N ASN A 278 -9.72 -17.68 7.36
CA ASN A 278 -10.39 -16.38 7.48
C ASN A 278 -9.69 -15.25 6.70
N PHE A 279 -8.83 -15.58 5.73
CA PHE A 279 -8.13 -14.58 4.93
C PHE A 279 -8.91 -14.23 3.66
N VAL A 280 -8.88 -12.95 3.28
CA VAL A 280 -9.61 -12.43 2.11
C VAL A 280 -8.60 -12.11 1.02
N LEU A 281 -8.78 -12.73 -0.15
CA LEU A 281 -8.00 -12.41 -1.34
C LEU A 281 -8.44 -11.07 -1.91
N VAL A 282 -7.47 -10.26 -2.33
CA VAL A 282 -7.75 -8.96 -2.95
C VAL A 282 -8.47 -9.17 -4.27
N HIS A 283 -8.02 -10.16 -5.04
CA HIS A 283 -8.66 -10.57 -6.29
C HIS A 283 -10.17 -10.76 -6.13
N ASP A 284 -10.59 -11.63 -5.20
CA ASP A 284 -12.01 -11.93 -4.96
C ASP A 284 -12.78 -10.72 -4.42
N LEU A 285 -12.15 -9.92 -3.55
CA LEU A 285 -12.77 -8.71 -3.01
C LEU A 285 -13.04 -7.68 -4.10
N LEU A 286 -12.12 -7.52 -5.05
CA LEU A 286 -12.28 -6.59 -6.16
C LEU A 286 -13.33 -7.03 -7.18
N GLU A 287 -13.71 -8.31 -7.21
CA GLU A 287 -14.88 -8.77 -7.98
C GLU A 287 -16.21 -8.38 -7.34
N GLN A 288 -16.21 -8.08 -6.04
CA GLN A 288 -17.41 -7.79 -5.26
C GLN A 288 -17.55 -6.31 -4.88
N GLU A 289 -16.43 -5.57 -4.87
CA GLU A 289 -16.36 -4.19 -4.42
C GLU A 289 -15.61 -3.31 -5.41
N GLU A 290 -16.06 -2.06 -5.49
CA GLU A 290 -15.41 -1.03 -6.31
C GLU A 290 -13.94 -0.84 -5.88
N PRO A 291 -12.97 -0.86 -6.81
CA PRO A 291 -11.55 -0.78 -6.44
C PRO A 291 -11.18 0.46 -5.64
N GLN A 292 -11.81 1.61 -5.91
CA GLN A 292 -11.61 2.85 -5.15
C GLN A 292 -12.11 2.74 -3.69
N VAL A 293 -13.12 1.91 -3.42
CA VAL A 293 -13.61 1.64 -2.05
C VAL A 293 -12.60 0.81 -1.28
N VAL A 294 -12.09 -0.26 -1.89
CA VAL A 294 -11.05 -1.10 -1.29
C VAL A 294 -9.77 -0.28 -1.06
N ARG A 295 -9.38 0.56 -2.04
CA ARG A 295 -8.24 1.47 -1.92
C ARG A 295 -8.42 2.45 -0.77
N PHE A 296 -9.58 3.13 -0.67
CA PHE A 296 -9.86 4.06 0.42
C PHE A 296 -9.85 3.36 1.77
N PHE A 297 -10.47 2.18 1.89
CA PHE A 297 -10.44 1.38 3.10
C PHE A 297 -9.00 1.09 3.55
N LEU A 298 -8.15 0.64 2.64
CA LEU A 298 -6.75 0.33 2.91
C LEU A 298 -5.89 1.57 3.22
N ALA A 299 -6.26 2.77 2.75
CA ALA A 299 -5.48 4.00 2.96
C ALA A 299 -5.95 4.83 4.16
N SER A 300 -7.24 4.78 4.50
CA SER A 300 -7.89 5.72 5.43
C SER A 300 -7.42 5.66 6.88
N ALA A 301 -6.95 4.49 7.34
CA ALA A 301 -6.36 4.34 8.67
C ALA A 301 -4.85 4.62 8.65
N HIS A 302 -4.33 5.26 9.71
CA HIS A 302 -2.90 5.49 9.90
C HIS A 302 -2.11 4.20 9.66
N TYR A 303 -1.06 4.23 8.82
CA TYR A 303 -0.45 3.01 8.27
C TYR A 303 0.03 2.00 9.32
N ARG A 304 0.58 2.50 10.44
CA ARG A 304 1.01 1.72 11.63
C ARG A 304 -0.11 1.12 12.47
N ALA A 305 -1.32 1.64 12.38
CA ALA A 305 -2.44 1.15 13.18
C ALA A 305 -3.00 -0.16 12.60
N PRO A 306 -3.49 -1.08 13.45
CA PRO A 306 -4.25 -2.24 12.99
C PRO A 306 -5.47 -1.80 12.18
N LEU A 307 -5.70 -2.44 11.04
CA LEU A 307 -6.85 -2.19 10.18
C LEU A 307 -7.87 -3.32 10.32
N LYS A 308 -9.07 -3.01 10.79
CA LYS A 308 -10.14 -3.99 10.96
C LYS A 308 -10.91 -4.17 9.66
N PHE A 309 -10.89 -5.37 9.10
CA PHE A 309 -11.70 -5.74 7.95
C PHE A 309 -13.04 -6.32 8.41
N SER A 310 -14.13 -5.63 8.03
CA SER A 310 -15.52 -6.06 8.22
C SER A 310 -16.41 -5.39 7.18
N GLU A 311 -17.56 -5.99 6.89
CA GLU A 311 -18.55 -5.43 5.96
C GLU A 311 -18.92 -3.99 6.34
N LYS A 312 -19.12 -3.73 7.65
CA LYS A 312 -19.40 -2.40 8.17
C LYS A 312 -18.35 -1.36 7.78
N ASN A 313 -17.07 -1.72 7.84
CA ASN A 313 -15.98 -0.81 7.51
C ASN A 313 -15.84 -0.61 6.00
N ILE A 314 -16.17 -1.62 5.20
CA ILE A 314 -16.28 -1.49 3.74
C ILE A 314 -17.47 -0.59 3.36
N ASP A 315 -18.63 -0.75 4.00
CA ASP A 315 -19.79 0.14 3.80
C ASP A 315 -19.47 1.59 4.17
N GLU A 316 -18.70 1.79 5.25
CA GLU A 316 -18.22 3.11 5.64
C GLU A 316 -17.26 3.70 4.60
N ALA A 317 -16.30 2.91 4.11
CA ALA A 317 -15.45 3.32 3.01
C ALA A 317 -16.28 3.69 1.77
N ARG A 318 -17.31 2.91 1.43
CA ARG A 318 -18.20 3.16 0.29
C ARG A 318 -18.91 4.49 0.40
N ARG A 319 -19.54 4.76 1.56
CA ARG A 319 -20.19 6.06 1.83
C ARG A 319 -19.21 7.23 1.73
N ASN A 320 -17.99 7.06 2.23
CA ASN A 320 -16.97 8.11 2.16
C ASN A 320 -16.51 8.39 0.73
N VAL A 321 -16.22 7.34 -0.04
CA VAL A 321 -15.86 7.48 -1.47
C VAL A 321 -17.00 8.15 -2.24
N SER A 322 -18.25 7.71 -2.07
CA SER A 322 -19.40 8.35 -2.74
C SER A 322 -19.50 9.85 -2.40
N ARG A 323 -19.27 10.25 -1.14
CA ARG A 323 -19.25 11.67 -0.76
C ARG A 323 -18.14 12.46 -1.45
N LEU A 324 -16.95 11.88 -1.59
CA LEU A 324 -15.81 12.51 -2.26
C LEU A 324 -16.08 12.69 -3.76
N LEU A 325 -16.60 11.64 -4.41
CA LEU A 325 -16.99 11.67 -5.83
C LEU A 325 -18.10 12.69 -6.12
N ASN A 326 -19.14 12.74 -5.28
CA ASN A 326 -20.23 13.69 -5.43
C ASN A 326 -19.76 15.15 -5.38
N LEU A 327 -18.71 15.48 -4.60
CA LEU A 327 -18.18 16.84 -4.59
C LEU A 327 -17.49 17.20 -5.91
N ASP A 328 -16.72 16.28 -6.52
CA ASP A 328 -16.12 16.54 -7.85
C ASP A 328 -17.20 16.75 -8.91
N HIS A 329 -18.28 15.96 -8.88
CA HIS A 329 -19.43 16.15 -9.74
C HIS A 329 -20.07 17.54 -9.55
N ASN A 330 -20.27 17.97 -8.29
CA ASN A 330 -20.80 19.30 -8.00
C ASN A 330 -19.87 20.44 -8.48
N PHE A 331 -18.55 20.27 -8.38
CA PHE A 331 -17.59 21.21 -8.96
C PHE A 331 -17.74 21.29 -10.49
N LYS A 332 -17.82 20.15 -11.18
CA LYS A 332 -18.03 20.10 -12.64
C LYS A 332 -19.31 20.81 -13.05
N HIS A 333 -20.43 20.53 -12.40
CA HIS A 333 -21.72 21.15 -12.69
C HIS A 333 -21.68 22.67 -12.46
N ARG A 334 -21.18 23.13 -11.30
CA ARG A 334 -21.13 24.57 -11.01
C ARG A 334 -20.13 25.33 -11.89
N LEU A 335 -19.08 24.68 -12.41
CA LEU A 335 -18.17 25.29 -13.37
C LEU A 335 -18.86 25.73 -14.68
N GLN A 336 -19.95 25.07 -15.09
CA GLN A 336 -20.71 25.43 -16.30
C GLN A 336 -21.50 26.74 -16.15
N LEU A 337 -21.84 27.10 -14.91
CA LEU A 337 -22.65 28.28 -14.56
C LEU A 337 -21.81 29.39 -13.91
N ALA A 338 -20.49 29.21 -13.85
CA ALA A 338 -19.58 30.09 -13.16
C ALA A 338 -19.32 31.38 -13.96
N VAL A 339 -19.16 32.49 -13.26
CA VAL A 339 -18.64 33.74 -13.82
C VAL A 339 -17.11 33.71 -13.80
N ASP A 340 -16.45 34.52 -14.63
CA ASP A 340 -14.98 34.47 -14.77
C ASP A 340 -14.26 34.77 -13.44
N HIS A 341 -14.72 35.78 -12.71
CA HIS A 341 -14.14 36.23 -11.44
C HIS A 341 -15.17 36.90 -10.53
N LEU A 342 -14.88 36.93 -9.23
CA LEU A 342 -15.60 37.69 -8.21
C LEU A 342 -14.62 38.49 -7.34
N GLU A 343 -15.14 39.47 -6.61
CA GLU A 343 -14.32 40.36 -5.75
C GLU A 343 -13.59 39.61 -4.63
N ASP A 344 -14.17 38.51 -4.12
CA ASP A 344 -13.63 37.75 -3.00
C ASP A 344 -12.76 36.54 -3.42
N ASP A 345 -12.45 36.41 -4.72
CA ASP A 345 -11.65 35.29 -5.26
C ASP A 345 -10.32 35.10 -4.52
N GLN A 346 -9.60 36.19 -4.25
CA GLN A 346 -8.30 36.10 -3.59
C GLN A 346 -8.44 35.58 -2.15
N SER A 347 -9.45 36.03 -1.41
CA SER A 347 -9.72 35.56 -0.04
C SER A 347 -10.06 34.07 -0.01
N LEU A 348 -10.81 33.58 -1.00
CA LEU A 348 -11.15 32.17 -1.16
C LEU A 348 -9.92 31.31 -1.50
N LEU A 349 -9.05 31.80 -2.38
CA LEU A 349 -7.79 31.13 -2.71
C LEU A 349 -6.80 31.13 -1.55
N ASP A 350 -6.74 32.19 -0.75
CA ASP A 350 -5.93 32.23 0.47
C ASP A 350 -6.42 31.22 1.51
N GLN A 351 -7.74 31.01 1.61
CA GLN A 351 -8.31 29.95 2.45
C GLN A 351 -7.97 28.55 1.92
N LEU A 352 -7.97 28.33 0.60
CA LEU A 352 -7.50 27.08 0.01
C LEU A 352 -6.04 26.78 0.40
N ASN A 353 -5.16 27.79 0.35
CA ASN A 353 -3.76 27.65 0.76
C ASN A 353 -3.63 27.28 2.25
N GLN A 354 -4.52 27.77 3.12
CA GLN A 354 -4.55 27.36 4.53
C GLN A 354 -4.93 25.89 4.69
N PHE A 355 -5.93 25.40 3.94
CA PHE A 355 -6.26 23.98 3.93
C PHE A 355 -5.07 23.13 3.45
N ASP A 356 -4.35 23.57 2.41
CA ASP A 356 -3.18 22.85 1.93
C ASP A 356 -2.06 22.78 2.97
N HIS A 357 -1.77 23.89 3.65
CA HIS A 357 -0.83 23.89 4.76
C HIS A 357 -1.26 22.96 5.91
N HIS A 358 -2.55 22.88 6.23
CA HIS A 358 -3.05 21.95 7.24
C HIS A 358 -2.95 20.49 6.79
N PHE A 359 -3.26 20.20 5.52
CA PHE A 359 -3.11 18.88 4.93
C PHE A 359 -1.64 18.43 4.96
N ILE A 360 -0.72 19.28 4.53
CA ILE A 360 0.72 19.02 4.57
C ILE A 360 1.17 18.75 6.01
N ARG A 361 0.78 19.59 6.98
CA ARG A 361 1.15 19.37 8.38
C ARG A 361 0.64 18.04 8.95
N ALA A 362 -0.56 17.62 8.55
CA ALA A 362 -1.10 16.33 8.96
C ALA A 362 -0.25 15.18 8.39
N MET A 363 0.06 15.22 7.10
CA MET A 363 0.87 14.20 6.45
C MET A 363 2.35 14.23 6.87
N GLU A 364 2.90 15.40 7.21
CA GLU A 364 4.25 15.55 7.78
C GLU A 364 4.37 14.92 9.18
N ASP A 365 3.26 14.68 9.87
CA ASP A 365 3.24 13.94 11.13
C ASP A 365 3.09 12.43 10.90
N ASP A 366 4.14 11.78 10.40
CA ASP A 366 4.18 10.32 10.20
C ASP A 366 3.12 9.80 9.21
N PHE A 367 2.86 10.54 8.14
CA PHE A 367 1.88 10.21 7.09
C PHE A 367 0.47 9.98 7.65
N ASN A 368 0.00 10.89 8.51
CA ASN A 368 -1.27 10.76 9.22
C ASN A 368 -2.47 11.02 8.30
N VAL A 369 -2.82 10.01 7.49
CA VAL A 369 -3.98 10.02 6.59
C VAL A 369 -5.30 10.34 7.31
N PRO A 370 -5.61 9.80 8.51
CA PRO A 370 -6.83 10.19 9.23
C PRO A 370 -6.96 11.70 9.45
N ASN A 371 -5.89 12.36 9.90
CA ASN A 371 -5.91 13.81 10.09
C ASN A 371 -5.97 14.56 8.75
N ALA A 372 -5.30 14.05 7.72
CA ALA A 372 -5.38 14.62 6.38
C ALA A 372 -6.80 14.52 5.79
N LEU A 373 -7.50 13.42 6.04
CA LEU A 373 -8.91 13.24 5.67
C LEU A 373 -9.83 14.20 6.43
N THR A 374 -9.56 14.50 7.71
CA THR A 374 -10.29 15.55 8.44
C THR A 374 -10.19 16.89 7.72
N VAL A 375 -8.99 17.30 7.30
CA VAL A 375 -8.79 18.54 6.52
C VAL A 375 -9.56 18.49 5.20
N ILE A 376 -9.53 17.36 4.49
CA ILE A 376 -10.33 17.16 3.27
C ILE A 376 -11.83 17.34 3.57
N TYR A 377 -12.38 16.73 4.62
CA TYR A 377 -13.79 16.87 4.97
C TYR A 377 -14.19 18.30 5.35
N GLU A 378 -13.33 19.02 6.06
CA GLU A 378 -13.53 20.45 6.35
C GLU A 378 -13.55 21.29 5.07
N PHE A 379 -12.60 21.03 4.16
CA PHE A 379 -12.57 21.65 2.85
C PHE A 379 -13.82 21.31 2.02
N MET A 380 -14.33 20.08 2.08
CA MET A 380 -15.57 19.69 1.41
C MET A 380 -16.76 20.49 1.94
N LYS A 381 -16.87 20.68 3.26
CA LYS A 381 -17.94 21.48 3.86
C LYS A 381 -17.86 22.93 3.40
N PHE A 382 -16.67 23.51 3.42
CA PHE A 382 -16.41 24.86 2.95
C PHE A 382 -16.75 25.04 1.46
N SER A 383 -16.36 24.08 0.63
CA SER A 383 -16.65 24.05 -0.80
C SER A 383 -18.15 23.96 -1.08
N ASN A 384 -18.88 23.10 -0.36
CA ASN A 384 -20.33 22.99 -0.54
C ASN A 384 -21.06 24.31 -0.23
N ILE A 385 -20.66 25.03 0.82
CA ILE A 385 -21.22 26.36 1.13
C ILE A 385 -20.94 27.34 -0.02
N TYR A 386 -19.73 27.31 -0.58
CA TYR A 386 -19.40 28.17 -1.72
C TYR A 386 -20.21 27.82 -2.96
N LEU A 387 -20.41 26.53 -3.25
CA LEU A 387 -21.19 26.03 -4.39
C LEU A 387 -22.67 26.44 -4.34
N GLU A 388 -23.20 26.73 -3.14
CA GLU A 388 -24.58 27.19 -2.92
C GLU A 388 -24.80 28.69 -3.21
N ARG A 389 -23.75 29.49 -3.38
CA ARG A 389 -23.90 30.91 -3.74
C ARG A 389 -24.56 31.06 -5.11
N ASP A 390 -25.30 32.15 -5.30
CA ASP A 390 -25.94 32.47 -6.60
C ASP A 390 -24.91 32.53 -7.73
N HIS A 391 -23.81 33.26 -7.48
CA HIS A 391 -22.66 33.34 -8.38
C HIS A 391 -21.42 32.72 -7.74
N VAL A 392 -20.66 32.00 -8.56
CA VAL A 392 -19.38 31.38 -8.21
C VAL A 392 -18.36 31.71 -9.29
N SER A 393 -17.12 31.94 -8.89
CA SER A 393 -15.98 32.19 -9.77
C SER A 393 -15.40 30.91 -10.34
N GLN A 394 -15.20 30.91 -11.65
CA GLN A 394 -14.56 29.83 -12.40
C GLN A 394 -13.11 29.65 -11.94
N LYS A 395 -12.39 30.74 -11.65
CA LYS A 395 -11.02 30.71 -11.14
C LYS A 395 -10.94 29.93 -9.83
N VAL A 396 -11.82 30.25 -8.88
CA VAL A 396 -11.86 29.58 -7.57
C VAL A 396 -12.21 28.11 -7.73
N LEU A 397 -13.27 27.78 -8.47
CA LEU A 397 -13.71 26.38 -8.66
C LEU A 397 -12.63 25.51 -9.31
N LYS A 398 -11.91 26.02 -10.31
CA LYS A 398 -10.80 25.29 -10.94
C LYS A 398 -9.69 24.96 -9.94
N ASN A 399 -9.28 25.94 -9.12
CA ASN A 399 -8.24 25.72 -8.11
C ASN A 399 -8.72 24.78 -6.99
N TYR A 400 -9.96 24.94 -6.51
CA TYR A 400 -10.55 24.07 -5.49
C TYR A 400 -10.60 22.62 -5.96
N ARG A 401 -11.13 22.39 -7.16
CA ARG A 401 -11.23 21.07 -7.75
C ARG A 401 -9.85 20.46 -8.00
N GLN A 402 -8.90 21.22 -8.53
CA GLN A 402 -7.55 20.74 -8.79
C GLN A 402 -6.86 20.32 -7.48
N GLN A 403 -6.90 21.15 -6.45
CA GLN A 403 -6.26 20.84 -5.17
C GLN A 403 -6.93 19.64 -4.48
N PHE A 404 -8.26 19.56 -4.53
CA PHE A 404 -9.02 18.42 -4.02
C PHE A 404 -8.62 17.11 -4.71
N LYS A 405 -8.52 17.12 -6.04
CA LYS A 405 -8.00 15.99 -6.81
C LYS A 405 -6.57 15.63 -6.40
N THR A 406 -5.70 16.62 -6.25
CA THR A 406 -4.31 16.40 -5.83
C THR A 406 -4.22 15.72 -4.47
N TRP A 407 -4.98 16.16 -3.45
CA TRP A 407 -4.98 15.49 -2.15
C TRP A 407 -5.52 14.05 -2.21
N LEU A 408 -6.52 13.81 -3.05
CA LEU A 408 -7.13 12.48 -3.18
C LEU A 408 -6.26 11.52 -4.00
N GLU A 409 -5.51 12.03 -4.95
CA GLU A 409 -4.51 11.26 -5.71
C GLU A 409 -3.38 10.76 -4.79
N ILE A 410 -3.04 11.50 -3.72
CA ILE A 410 -2.06 11.05 -2.70
C ILE A 410 -2.56 9.80 -1.97
N ILE A 411 -3.85 9.72 -1.67
CA ILE A 411 -4.47 8.50 -1.10
C ILE A 411 -4.87 7.48 -2.17
N GLY A 412 -4.53 7.73 -3.45
CA GLY A 412 -4.75 6.83 -4.59
C GLY A 412 -6.18 6.79 -5.12
N LEU A 413 -7.01 7.79 -4.81
CA LEU A 413 -8.32 7.94 -5.44
C LEU A 413 -8.21 8.75 -6.73
N SER A 414 -8.81 8.23 -7.80
CA SER A 414 -8.79 8.85 -9.12
C SER A 414 -10.20 9.30 -9.53
N PHE A 415 -10.26 10.48 -10.12
CA PHE A 415 -11.47 10.99 -10.77
C PHE A 415 -11.30 10.81 -12.28
N ASN A 416 -11.75 9.66 -12.80
CA ASN A 416 -11.77 9.44 -14.24
C ASN A 416 -12.72 10.46 -14.88
N GLU A 417 -12.35 10.96 -16.06
CA GLU A 417 -13.20 11.85 -16.85
C GLU A 417 -14.31 11.08 -17.60
N GLU A 418 -14.13 9.78 -17.80
CA GLU A 418 -15.10 8.86 -18.40
C GLU A 418 -16.00 8.23 -17.33
N GLU A 419 -17.00 8.97 -16.87
CA GLU A 419 -18.25 8.33 -16.45
C GLU A 419 -19.27 8.55 -17.57
N LEU A 420 -19.22 7.70 -18.61
CA LEU A 420 -20.27 7.60 -19.63
C LEU A 420 -21.68 7.38 -19.01
N LEU A 421 -21.72 6.86 -17.78
CA LEU A 421 -22.92 6.74 -16.95
C LEU A 421 -23.47 8.10 -16.51
N ASP A 422 -22.63 9.13 -16.33
CA ASP A 422 -23.07 10.46 -15.93
C ASP A 422 -23.81 11.16 -17.07
N ASP A 423 -23.41 10.96 -18.33
CA ASP A 423 -24.12 11.51 -19.48
C ASP A 423 -25.52 10.88 -19.63
N ASP A 424 -25.67 9.58 -19.41
CA ASP A 424 -26.97 8.91 -19.45
C ASP A 424 -27.87 9.30 -18.25
N ILE A 425 -27.30 9.45 -17.06
CA ILE A 425 -27.99 9.98 -15.87
C ILE A 425 -28.38 11.43 -16.10
N GLN A 426 -27.49 12.24 -16.69
CA GLN A 426 -27.72 13.65 -16.97
C GLN A 426 -28.81 13.81 -18.05
N ASN A 427 -28.77 13.02 -19.12
CA ASN A 427 -29.82 12.95 -20.14
C ASN A 427 -31.17 12.58 -19.51
N LEU A 428 -31.18 11.63 -18.58
CA LEU A 428 -32.38 11.28 -17.83
C LEU A 428 -32.90 12.40 -16.94
N ILE A 429 -32.01 13.12 -16.27
CA ILE A 429 -32.38 14.26 -15.43
C ILE A 429 -32.91 15.41 -16.30
N GLU A 430 -32.32 15.64 -17.47
CA GLU A 430 -32.82 16.63 -18.43
C GLU A 430 -34.19 16.23 -18.99
N GLU A 431 -34.38 14.97 -19.36
CA GLU A 431 -35.67 14.44 -19.82
C GLU A 431 -36.74 14.56 -18.72
N ARG A 432 -36.37 14.27 -17.47
CA ARG A 432 -37.24 14.48 -16.30
C ARG A 432 -37.58 15.96 -16.10
N ASN A 433 -36.60 16.85 -16.22
CA ASN A 433 -36.81 18.29 -16.05
C ASN A 433 -37.71 18.86 -17.14
N GLN A 434 -37.56 18.40 -18.38
CA GLN A 434 -38.46 18.71 -19.49
C GLN A 434 -39.88 18.18 -19.23
N ALA A 435 -40.02 16.94 -18.75
CA ALA A 435 -41.31 16.37 -18.37
C ALA A 435 -42.00 17.19 -17.28
N ARG A 436 -41.26 17.64 -16.25
CA ARG A 436 -41.79 18.54 -15.20
C ARG A 436 -42.22 19.89 -15.74
N GLN A 437 -41.43 20.51 -16.62
CA GLN A 437 -41.80 21.78 -17.27
C GLN A 437 -43.06 21.61 -18.14
N ALA A 438 -43.20 20.47 -18.82
CA ALA A 438 -44.37 20.10 -19.61
C ALA A 438 -45.58 19.63 -18.75
N ARG A 439 -45.43 19.58 -17.42
CA ARG A 439 -46.43 19.06 -16.45
C ARG A 439 -46.79 17.57 -16.66
N ASP A 440 -45.90 16.80 -17.27
CA ASP A 440 -45.98 15.34 -17.36
C ASP A 440 -45.35 14.71 -16.12
N TYR A 441 -46.12 14.69 -15.03
CA TYR A 441 -45.66 14.16 -13.74
C TYR A 441 -45.48 12.64 -13.75
N ALA A 442 -46.23 11.91 -14.58
CA ALA A 442 -46.11 10.46 -14.69
C ALA A 442 -44.74 10.07 -15.26
N LYS A 443 -44.33 10.70 -16.36
CA LYS A 443 -43.00 10.49 -16.95
C LYS A 443 -41.88 10.97 -16.04
N SER A 444 -42.07 12.07 -15.31
CA SER A 444 -41.10 12.56 -14.32
C SER A 444 -40.90 11.56 -13.16
N ASP A 445 -41.97 10.94 -12.67
CA ASP A 445 -41.90 9.95 -11.59
C ASP A 445 -41.28 8.63 -12.09
N GLU A 446 -41.62 8.17 -13.30
CA GLU A 446 -40.99 7.01 -13.93
C GLU A 446 -39.47 7.16 -14.05
N ILE A 447 -39.00 8.32 -14.52
CA ILE A 447 -37.57 8.59 -14.64
C ILE A 447 -36.90 8.68 -13.26
N ARG A 448 -37.56 9.30 -12.25
CA ARG A 448 -37.03 9.35 -10.88
C ARG A 448 -36.87 7.95 -10.31
N ASP A 449 -37.84 7.06 -10.52
CA ASP A 449 -37.81 5.71 -9.97
C ASP A 449 -36.77 4.84 -10.69
N ARG A 450 -36.60 5.03 -12.01
CA ARG A 450 -35.51 4.42 -12.80
C ARG A 450 -34.13 4.86 -12.30
N LEU A 451 -33.96 6.15 -12.07
CA LEU A 451 -32.73 6.70 -11.50
C LEU A 451 -32.50 6.15 -10.09
N LYS A 452 -33.54 6.09 -9.25
CA LYS A 452 -33.47 5.52 -7.90
C LYS A 452 -33.07 4.04 -7.89
N ALA A 453 -33.56 3.24 -8.84
CA ALA A 453 -33.16 1.84 -9.02
C ALA A 453 -31.69 1.67 -9.41
N GLN A 454 -31.12 2.66 -10.11
CA GLN A 454 -29.67 2.74 -10.40
C GLN A 454 -28.85 3.32 -9.23
N GLY A 455 -29.47 3.46 -8.05
CA GLY A 455 -28.90 4.08 -6.87
C GLY A 455 -28.85 5.61 -6.95
N ILE A 456 -29.45 6.27 -7.94
CA ILE A 456 -29.40 7.73 -8.09
C ILE A 456 -30.57 8.40 -7.37
N ILE A 457 -30.28 9.16 -6.32
CA ILE A 457 -31.26 9.95 -5.58
C ILE A 457 -31.24 11.38 -6.10
N LEU A 458 -32.39 11.88 -6.52
CA LEU A 458 -32.57 13.26 -6.99
C LEU A 458 -32.97 14.18 -5.85
N GLU A 459 -32.38 15.38 -5.82
CA GLU A 459 -32.66 16.48 -4.90
C GLU A 459 -32.98 17.74 -5.70
N ASP A 460 -34.25 18.17 -5.68
CA ASP A 460 -34.66 19.38 -6.38
C ASP A 460 -34.35 20.62 -5.53
N THR A 461 -33.54 21.53 -6.07
CA THR A 461 -33.16 22.79 -5.42
C THR A 461 -33.61 24.00 -6.24
N ALA A 462 -33.60 25.19 -5.65
CA ALA A 462 -33.90 26.44 -6.37
C ALA A 462 -32.94 26.74 -7.54
N GLN A 463 -31.76 26.09 -7.55
CA GLN A 463 -30.73 26.23 -8.58
C GLN A 463 -30.78 25.10 -9.64
N GLY A 464 -31.76 24.21 -9.56
CA GLY A 464 -31.91 23.04 -10.44
C GLY A 464 -31.94 21.71 -9.68
N THR A 465 -32.17 20.62 -10.40
CA THR A 465 -32.11 19.25 -9.85
C THR A 465 -30.66 18.81 -9.68
N ARG A 466 -30.28 18.50 -8.44
CA ARG A 466 -29.03 17.83 -8.10
C ARG A 466 -29.28 16.34 -7.95
N TRP A 467 -28.23 15.53 -8.01
CA TRP A 467 -28.35 14.09 -7.78
C TRP A 467 -27.16 13.55 -7.00
N LYS A 468 -27.36 12.42 -6.33
CA LYS A 468 -26.32 11.69 -5.60
C LYS A 468 -26.47 10.19 -5.83
N ARG A 469 -25.36 9.47 -5.94
CA ARG A 469 -25.35 8.00 -5.97
C ARG A 469 -25.42 7.46 -4.52
N ASN A 470 -26.39 6.61 -4.26
CA ASN A 470 -26.57 5.89 -3.02
C ASN A 470 -25.59 4.71 -3.06
N GLY A 471 -24.65 4.67 -2.12
CA GLY A 471 -23.62 3.64 -2.01
C GLY A 471 -24.15 2.29 -1.53
N SER A 472 -25.29 1.85 -2.02
CA SER A 472 -25.86 0.53 -1.79
C SER A 472 -26.27 0.00 -3.16
N PHE A 473 -25.39 -0.77 -3.80
CA PHE A 473 -25.86 -1.72 -4.80
C PHE A 473 -26.76 -2.68 -4.03
N ASP A 474 -28.08 -2.56 -4.22
CA ASP A 474 -29.01 -3.54 -3.70
C ASP A 474 -28.62 -4.89 -4.29
N LYS A 475 -28.02 -5.73 -3.43
CA LYS A 475 -28.11 -7.18 -3.57
C LYS A 475 -29.59 -7.49 -3.49
N ASN A 476 -30.18 -7.83 -4.62
CA ASN A 476 -31.10 -8.94 -4.82
C ASN A 476 -31.82 -8.74 -6.15
N GLU A 477 -31.61 -9.66 -7.08
CA GLU A 477 -32.71 -10.31 -7.77
C GLU A 477 -32.24 -11.69 -8.25
N GLU A 478 -33.12 -12.67 -8.02
CA GLU A 478 -32.97 -14.11 -8.28
C GLU A 478 -32.83 -14.48 -9.75
#